data_AF-A0A965IMK2-F1
#
_entry.id   AF-A0A965IMK2-F1
#
_cell.length_a   1.000
_cell.length_b   1.000
_cell.length_c   1.000
_cell.angle_alpha   90.00
_cell.angle_beta   90.00
_cell.angle_gamma   90.00
#
_symmetry.space_group_name_H-M   'P 1'
#
loop_
_entity.id
_entity.type
_entity.pdbx_description
1 polymer ?
#
loop_
_entity_poly.entity_id
_entity_poly.type
_entity_poly.pdbx_seq_one_letter_code
_entity_poly.pdbx_strand_id
1 'polypeptide(L)' 'MRHPRFHRHRAKRWLRVLGPGFITGAADDDPSGIATYSQAGAAYGYGQLWTLSLCLPLMISVQEAAARIG' A
#
# COMPACT_ATOMS: atom_id res chain seq x y z
N MET A 1 -6.37 41.62 -14.07
CA MET A 1 -6.22 40.72 -12.90
C MET A 1 -6.58 39.29 -13.30
N ARG A 2 -5.60 38.43 -13.61
CA ARG A 2 -5.79 36.98 -13.81
C ARG A 2 -4.59 36.24 -13.23
N HIS A 3 -4.82 35.51 -12.14
CA HIS A 3 -3.82 34.62 -11.53
C HIS A 3 -3.57 33.39 -12.43
N PRO A 4 -2.32 33.01 -12.70
CA PRO A 4 -2.00 31.77 -13.40
C PRO A 4 -2.18 30.55 -12.46
N ARG A 5 -3.12 29.64 -12.74
CA ARG A 5 -3.39 28.41 -11.93
C ARG A 5 -2.55 27.19 -12.37
N PHE A 6 -1.25 27.36 -12.65
CA PHE A 6 -0.44 26.30 -13.29
C PHE A 6 0.02 25.13 -12.39
N HIS A 7 -0.20 25.17 -11.06
CA HIS A 7 0.27 24.10 -10.14
C HIS A 7 -0.76 22.98 -9.84
N ARG A 8 -2.05 23.17 -10.13
CA ARG A 8 -3.12 22.19 -9.79
C ARG A 8 -3.18 20.96 -10.70
N HIS A 9 -2.65 21.03 -11.91
CA HIS A 9 -2.77 19.93 -12.89
C HIS A 9 -1.84 18.75 -12.62
N ARG A 10 -0.61 19.00 -12.13
CA ARG A 10 0.33 17.92 -11.79
C ARG A 10 -0.13 17.14 -10.56
N ALA A 11 -0.47 17.83 -9.47
CA ALA A 11 -0.94 17.18 -8.25
C ALA A 11 -2.18 16.30 -8.48
N LYS A 12 -3.16 16.79 -9.27
CA LYS A 12 -4.33 15.98 -9.66
C LYS A 12 -3.97 14.75 -10.50
N ARG A 13 -2.98 14.87 -11.40
CA ARG A 13 -2.51 13.72 -12.21
C ARG A 13 -1.81 12.67 -11.35
N TRP A 14 -0.98 13.10 -10.41
CA TRP A 14 -0.31 12.23 -9.44
C TRP A 14 -1.32 11.52 -8.53
N LEU A 15 -2.29 12.24 -7.96
CA LEU A 15 -3.35 11.65 -7.15
C LEU A 15 -4.19 10.64 -7.94
N ARG A 16 -4.39 10.85 -9.26
CA ARG A 16 -5.13 9.91 -10.11
C ARG A 16 -4.37 8.61 -10.36
N VAL A 17 -3.03 8.67 -10.40
CA VAL A 17 -2.17 7.48 -10.59
C VAL A 17 -1.93 6.75 -9.27
N LEU A 18 -1.78 7.48 -8.15
CA LEU A 18 -1.60 6.91 -6.82
C LEU A 18 -2.90 6.39 -6.19
N GLY A 19 -4.04 6.93 -6.58
CA GLY A 19 -5.34 6.63 -5.97
C GLY A 19 -5.68 5.13 -5.91
N PRO A 20 -5.62 4.39 -7.02
CA PRO A 20 -5.92 2.95 -7.02
C PRO A 20 -5.00 2.15 -6.09
N GLY A 21 -3.68 2.36 -6.18
CA GLY A 21 -2.70 1.66 -5.33
C GLY A 21 -2.85 2.00 -3.84
N PHE A 22 -3.18 3.26 -3.52
CA PHE A 22 -3.45 3.67 -2.14
C PHE A 22 -4.70 3.01 -1.56
N ILE A 23 -5.78 2.91 -2.34
CA ILE A 23 -7.03 2.26 -1.91
C ILE A 23 -6.80 0.76 -1.70
N THR A 24 -6.10 0.10 -2.62
CA THR A 24 -5.77 -1.33 -2.50
C THR A 24 -4.85 -1.60 -1.31
N GLY A 25 -3.84 -0.75 -1.07
CA GLY A 25 -2.99 -0.86 0.11
C GLY A 25 -3.78 -0.71 1.42
N ALA A 26 -4.68 0.28 1.49
CA ALA A 26 -5.55 0.45 2.66
C ALA A 26 -6.57 -0.71 2.84
N ALA A 27 -6.91 -1.42 1.77
CA ALA A 27 -7.79 -2.58 1.83
C ALA A 27 -7.07 -3.86 2.30
N ASP A 28 -5.74 -3.94 2.14
CA ASP A 28 -4.91 -5.06 2.59
C ASP A 28 -4.76 -5.08 4.14
N ASP A 29 -4.92 -3.92 4.79
CA ASP A 29 -4.87 -3.75 6.25
C ASP A 29 -6.25 -3.99 6.91
N ASP A 30 -6.78 -5.20 6.77
CA ASP A 30 -8.10 -5.57 7.30
C ASP A 30 -8.06 -6.05 8.78
N PRO A 31 -9.21 -6.09 9.49
CA PRO A 31 -9.25 -6.51 10.90
C PRO A 31 -8.74 -7.93 11.13
N SER A 32 -8.87 -8.82 10.13
CA SER A 32 -8.41 -10.20 10.21
C SER A 32 -6.89 -10.30 10.15
N GLY A 33 -6.23 -9.49 9.32
CA GLY A 33 -4.79 -9.31 9.29
C GLY A 33 -4.26 -8.78 10.62
N ILE A 34 -4.89 -7.73 11.16
CA ILE A 34 -4.51 -7.16 12.48
C ILE A 34 -4.61 -8.22 13.58
N ALA A 35 -5.68 -9.02 13.60
CA ALA A 35 -5.85 -10.09 14.58
C ALA A 35 -4.77 -11.18 14.45
N THR A 36 -4.45 -11.58 13.22
CA THR A 36 -3.42 -12.59 12.91
C THR A 36 -2.04 -12.10 13.35
N TYR A 37 -1.65 -10.89 12.94
CA TYR A 37 -0.36 -10.32 13.30
C TYR A 37 -0.24 -10.07 14.81
N SER A 38 -1.35 -9.73 15.49
CA SER A 38 -1.37 -9.57 16.95
C SER A 38 -1.18 -10.89 17.68
N GLN A 39 -1.86 -11.97 17.25
CA GLN A 39 -1.67 -13.31 17.84
C GLN A 39 -0.25 -13.83 17.58
N ALA A 40 0.25 -13.67 16.34
CA ALA A 40 1.61 -14.05 16.00
C ALA A 40 2.64 -13.24 16.80
N GLY A 41 2.41 -11.93 16.99
CA GLY A 41 3.25 -11.06 17.81
C GLY A 41 3.24 -11.45 19.29
N ALA A 42 2.09 -11.84 19.85
CA ALA A 42 2.01 -12.32 21.21
C ALA A 42 2.73 -13.67 21.41
N ALA A 43 2.69 -14.57 20.42
CA ALA A 43 3.30 -15.89 20.49
C ALA A 43 4.81 -15.89 20.19
N TYR A 44 5.27 -15.09 19.23
CA TYR A 44 6.63 -15.14 18.68
C TYR A 44 7.43 -13.86 18.90
N GLY A 45 6.83 -12.81 19.46
CA GLY A 45 7.48 -11.50 19.63
C GLY A 45 8.01 -10.98 18.29
N TYR A 46 9.27 -10.54 18.29
CA TYR A 46 9.96 -10.08 17.08
C TYR A 46 10.58 -11.19 16.23
N GLY A 47 10.43 -12.46 16.60
CA GLY A 47 11.06 -13.60 15.92
C GLY A 47 10.61 -13.82 14.47
N GLN A 48 9.55 -13.15 14.03
CA GLN A 48 9.06 -13.19 12.64
C GLN A 48 9.37 -11.93 11.82
N LEU A 49 10.04 -10.91 12.37
CA LEU A 49 10.31 -9.67 11.62
C LEU A 49 11.15 -9.90 10.35
N TRP A 50 12.01 -10.92 10.33
CA TRP A 50 12.82 -11.26 9.15
C TRP A 50 11.96 -11.63 7.93
N THR A 51 10.74 -12.12 8.14
CA THR A 51 9.81 -12.46 7.05
C THR A 51 9.38 -11.22 6.27
N LEU A 52 9.37 -10.04 6.90
CA LEU A 52 9.02 -8.77 6.25
C LEU A 52 9.92 -8.49 5.03
N SER A 53 11.20 -8.85 5.12
CA SER A 53 12.14 -8.69 4.01
C SER A 53 11.77 -9.53 2.78
N LEU A 54 11.04 -10.63 2.96
CA LEU A 54 10.55 -11.48 1.87
C LEU A 54 9.11 -11.11 1.46
N CYS A 55 8.25 -10.85 2.42
CA CYS A 55 6.83 -10.56 2.18
C CYS A 55 6.61 -9.21 1.48
N LEU A 56 7.36 -8.16 1.85
CA LEU A 56 7.26 -6.84 1.20
C LEU A 56 7.51 -6.88 -0.32
N PRO A 57 8.64 -7.40 -0.83
CA PRO A 57 8.88 -7.43 -2.27
C PRO A 57 7.90 -8.36 -3.00
N LEU A 58 7.46 -9.44 -2.36
CA LEU A 58 6.45 -10.34 -2.92
C LEU A 58 5.10 -9.63 -3.08
N MET A 59 4.64 -8.94 -2.04
CA MET A 59 3.40 -8.15 -2.07
C MET A 59 3.45 -7.07 -3.15
N ILE A 60 4.56 -6.32 -3.24
CA ILE A 60 4.77 -5.32 -4.30
C ILE A 60 4.68 -5.96 -5.69
N SER A 61 5.29 -7.13 -5.88
CA SER A 61 5.26 -7.85 -7.16
C SER A 61 3.83 -8.27 -7.54
N VAL A 62 3.04 -8.74 -6.58
CA VAL A 62 1.64 -9.11 -6.79
C VAL A 62 0.80 -7.86 -7.12
N GLN A 63 0.98 -6.76 -6.39
CA GLN A 63 0.26 -5.51 -6.66
C GLN A 63 0.62 -4.92 -8.03
N GLU A 64 1.90 -4.95 -8.43
CA GLU A 64 2.34 -4.55 -9.77
C GLU A 64 1.74 -5.44 -10.87
N ALA A 65 1.71 -6.76 -10.66
CA ALA A 65 1.11 -7.69 -11.62
C ALA A 65 -0.39 -7.43 -11.78
N ALA A 66 -1.11 -7.23 -10.67
CA ALA A 66 -2.52 -6.88 -10.67
C ALA A 66 -2.78 -5.54 -11.36
N ALA A 67 -1.95 -4.52 -11.09
CA ALA A 67 -2.04 -3.19 -11.68
C ALA A 67 -1.74 -3.16 -13.20
N ARG A 68 -1.10 -4.20 -13.75
CA ARG A 68 -0.85 -4.33 -15.19
C ARG A 68 -2.01 -4.98 -15.95
N ILE A 69 -2.80 -5.79 -15.25
CA ILE A 69 -3.94 -6.52 -15.85
C ILE A 69 -5.22 -5.67 -15.77
N GLY A 70 -5.42 -4.95 -14.66
CA GLY A 70 -6.52 -4.01 -14.48
C GLY A 70 -6.30 -2.67 -15.17
#